data_AF-A0A970TSJ5-F1
#
_entry.id   AF-A0A970TSJ5-F1
#
_cell.length_a   1.000
_cell.length_b   1.000
_cell.length_c   1.000
_cell.angle_alpha   90.00
_cell.angle_beta   90.00
_cell.angle_gamma   90.00
#
_symmetry.space_group_name_H-M   'P 1'
#
loop_
_entity.id
_entity.type
_entity.pdbx_description
1 polymer ?
#
loop_
_entity_poly.entity_id
_entity_poly.type
_entity_poly.pdbx_seq_one_letter_code
_entity_poly.pdbx_strand_id
1 'polypeptide(L)'
;MQLTYIFALIFALVVAVFALLNAQPVTVDFAFNEFQISLALVILISAFAGAIILGFMGLFRQVKEGFKFRDMNMRIKKLEEQLKETGDKLAIAGAELEVAKAGLVEKDERIRILAESLAKEEEEKEAVQDQEE
;
A
#
# COMPACT_ATOMS: atom_id res chain seq x y z
N MET A 1 -23.95 1.88 -17.97
CA MET A 1 -23.66 3.33 -17.99
C MET A 1 -24.72 4.14 -18.73
N GLN A 2 -25.18 3.77 -19.93
CA GLN A 2 -26.23 4.54 -20.64
C GLN A 2 -27.66 4.16 -20.23
N LEU A 3 -27.90 2.87 -20.00
CA LEU A 3 -29.21 2.36 -19.63
C LEU A 3 -29.74 2.93 -18.31
N THR A 4 -28.84 3.25 -17.37
CA THR A 4 -29.18 3.92 -16.10
C THR A 4 -29.74 5.33 -16.32
N TYR A 5 -29.22 6.09 -17.28
CA TYR A 5 -29.77 7.41 -17.60
C TYR A 5 -31.14 7.31 -18.28
N ILE A 6 -31.33 6.32 -19.15
CA ILE A 6 -32.64 6.05 -19.76
C ILE A 6 -33.68 5.71 -18.68
N PHE A 7 -33.35 4.80 -17.76
CA PHE A 7 -34.24 4.50 -16.63
C PHE A 7 -34.47 5.69 -15.71
N ALA A 8 -33.45 6.51 -15.45
CA ALA A 8 -33.60 7.72 -14.64
C ALA A 8 -34.53 8.75 -15.30
N LEU A 9 -34.47 8.90 -16.63
CA LEU A 9 -35.37 9.77 -17.38
C LEU A 9 -36.81 9.25 -17.36
N ILE A 10 -37.01 7.95 -17.57
CA ILE A 10 -38.35 7.33 -17.47
C ILE A 10 -38.91 7.53 -16.05
N PHE A 11 -38.09 7.30 -15.02
CA PHE A 11 -38.49 7.51 -13.64
C PHE A 11 -38.81 8.98 -13.36
N ALA A 12 -38.00 9.92 -13.84
CA ALA A 12 -38.26 11.35 -13.71
C ALA A 12 -39.59 11.76 -14.37
N LEU A 13 -39.92 11.16 -15.53
CA LEU A 13 -41.21 11.38 -16.19
C LEU A 13 -42.38 10.87 -15.33
N VAL A 14 -42.26 9.67 -14.76
CA VAL A 14 -43.27 9.10 -13.84
C VAL A 14 -43.48 10.02 -12.63
N VAL A 15 -42.38 10.51 -12.05
CA VAL A 15 -42.41 11.43 -10.91
C VAL A 15 -43.03 12.78 -11.28
N ALA A 16 -42.72 13.32 -12.47
CA ALA A 16 -43.32 14.56 -12.96
C ALA A 16 -44.84 14.41 -13.18
N VAL A 17 -45.27 13.28 -13.76
CA VAL A 17 -46.70 12.96 -13.90
C VAL A 17 -47.35 12.84 -12.51
N PHE A 18 -46.72 12.15 -11.56
CA PHE A 18 -47.20 12.06 -10.18
C PHE A 18 -47.39 13.43 -9.53
N ALA A 19 -46.44 14.35 -9.74
CA ALA A 19 -46.52 15.72 -9.22
C ALA A 19 -47.66 16.52 -9.85
N LEU A 20 -47.88 16.38 -11.16
CA LEU A 20 -48.98 17.04 -11.87
C LEU A 20 -50.35 16.52 -11.41
N LEU A 21 -50.49 15.19 -11.27
CA LEU A 21 -51.75 14.58 -10.80
C LEU A 21 -52.10 14.97 -9.37
N ASN A 22 -51.09 15.23 -8.55
CA ASN A 22 -51.24 15.65 -7.16
C ASN A 22 -50.92 17.14 -6.96
N ALA A 23 -51.12 17.97 -7.99
CA ALA A 23 -50.82 19.41 -7.94
C ALA A 23 -51.84 20.24 -7.16
N GLN A 24 -52.93 19.63 -6.69
CA GLN A 24 -53.93 20.32 -5.89
C GLN A 24 -53.30 20.86 -4.60
N PRO A 25 -53.47 22.16 -4.29
CA PRO A 25 -52.89 22.75 -3.09
C PRO A 25 -53.59 22.17 -1.85
N VAL A 26 -52.77 21.76 -0.88
CA VAL A 26 -53.24 21.36 0.44
C VAL A 26 -52.54 22.23 1.48
N THR A 27 -53.21 22.49 2.60
CA THR A 27 -52.60 23.19 3.73
C THR A 27 -51.64 22.25 4.44
N VAL A 28 -50.36 22.61 4.48
CA VAL A 28 -49.33 21.87 5.20
C VAL A 28 -48.83 22.75 6.35
N ASP A 29 -48.92 22.22 7.57
CA ASP A 29 -48.38 22.83 8.77
C ASP A 29 -46.93 22.38 8.98
N PHE A 30 -45.99 23.34 8.93
CA PHE A 30 -44.56 23.11 9.18
C PHE A 30 -44.16 23.41 10.62
N ALA A 31 -45.04 23.15 11.59
CA ALA A 31 -44.93 23.41 13.02
C ALA A 31 -44.85 24.89 13.44
N PHE A 32 -44.35 25.76 12.57
CA PHE A 32 -44.19 27.19 12.82
C PHE A 32 -45.00 28.07 11.88
N ASN A 33 -45.40 27.55 10.71
CA ASN A 33 -46.14 28.31 9.72
C ASN A 33 -46.91 27.36 8.78
N GLU A 34 -48.06 27.80 8.30
CA GLU A 34 -48.88 27.08 7.34
C GLU A 34 -48.62 27.58 5.92
N PHE A 35 -48.56 26.65 4.96
CA PHE A 35 -48.42 26.97 3.55
C PHE A 35 -49.40 26.17 2.71
N GLN A 36 -49.97 26.81 1.68
CA GLN A 36 -50.77 26.13 0.66
C GLN A 36 -49.85 25.71 -0.48
N ILE A 37 -49.53 24.42 -0.52
CA ILE A 37 -48.60 23.82 -1.48
C ILE A 37 -49.08 22.41 -1.80
N SER A 38 -48.76 21.91 -2.99
CA SER A 38 -49.12 20.52 -3.31
C SER A 38 -48.28 19.53 -2.51
N LEU A 39 -48.91 18.46 -2.01
CA LEU A 39 -48.22 17.46 -1.20
C LEU A 39 -47.06 16.80 -1.95
N ALA A 40 -47.23 16.57 -3.26
CA ALA A 40 -46.18 16.03 -4.11
C ALA A 40 -44.95 16.94 -4.16
N LEU A 41 -45.12 18.27 -4.20
CA LEU A 41 -44.00 19.21 -4.20
C LEU A 41 -43.25 19.17 -2.87
N VAL A 42 -43.95 19.04 -1.75
CA VAL A 42 -43.33 18.88 -0.42
C VAL A 42 -42.47 17.62 -0.38
N ILE A 43 -43.00 16.48 -0.80
CA ILE A 43 -42.26 15.20 -0.85
C ILE A 43 -41.02 15.32 -1.73
N LEU A 44 -41.15 15.95 -2.91
CA LEU A 44 -40.03 16.15 -3.84
C LEU A 44 -38.92 17.00 -3.24
N ILE A 45 -39.27 18.12 -2.62
CA ILE A 45 -38.30 19.02 -1.98
C ILE A 45 -37.60 18.31 -0.82
N SER A 46 -38.34 17.58 0.03
CA SER A 46 -37.77 16.80 1.13
C SER A 46 -36.83 15.70 0.64
N ALA A 47 -37.24 14.94 -0.39
CA ALA A 47 -36.41 13.90 -0.98
C ALA A 47 -35.14 14.49 -1.62
N PHE A 48 -35.26 15.61 -2.31
CA PHE A 48 -34.12 16.32 -2.91
C PHE A 48 -33.15 16.82 -1.85
N ALA A 49 -33.66 17.41 -0.75
CA ALA A 49 -32.84 17.82 0.38
C ALA A 49 -32.10 16.62 1.00
N GLY A 50 -32.78 15.49 1.19
CA GLY A 50 -32.16 14.24 1.64
C GLY A 50 -31.06 13.75 0.69
N ALA A 51 -31.30 13.80 -0.62
CA ALA A 51 -30.31 13.40 -1.63
C ALA A 51 -29.07 14.32 -1.61
N ILE A 52 -29.26 15.63 -1.41
CA ILE A 52 -28.15 16.58 -1.23
C ILE A 52 -27.31 16.21 -0.01
N ILE A 53 -27.95 15.94 1.14
CA ILE A 53 -27.25 15.58 2.39
C ILE A 53 -26.43 14.29 2.17
N LEU A 54 -27.03 13.26 1.57
CA LEU A 54 -26.33 12.01 1.24
C LEU A 54 -25.20 12.23 0.24
N GLY A 55 -25.40 13.12 -0.75
CA GLY A 55 -24.38 13.53 -1.71
C GLY A 55 -23.16 14.13 -1.02
N PHE A 56 -23.36 15.10 -0.12
CA PHE A 56 -22.28 15.68 0.67
C PHE A 56 -21.57 14.65 1.56
N MET A 57 -22.32 13.72 2.17
CA MET A 57 -21.72 12.62 2.95
C MET A 57 -20.83 11.73 2.08
N GLY A 58 -21.23 11.46 0.84
CA GLY A 58 -20.44 10.73 -0.15
C GLY A 58 -19.13 11.46 -0.51
N LEU A 59 -19.20 12.77 -0.75
CA LEU A 59 -18.01 13.60 -1.02
C LEU A 59 -17.03 13.57 0.16
N PHE A 60 -17.52 13.72 1.39
CA PHE A 60 -16.68 13.64 2.60
C PHE A 60 -15.96 12.30 2.71
N ARG A 61 -16.65 11.19 2.41
CA ARG A 61 -16.04 9.86 2.41
C ARG A 61 -14.93 9.75 1.36
N GLN A 62 -15.16 10.24 0.16
CA GLN A 62 -14.20 10.21 -0.93
C GLN A 62 -12.93 11.02 -0.61
N VAL A 63 -13.08 12.18 0.05
CA VAL A 63 -11.93 12.98 0.51
C VAL A 63 -11.11 12.21 1.55
N LYS A 64 -11.78 11.60 2.54
CA LYS A 64 -11.10 10.79 3.57
C LYS A 64 -10.35 9.59 2.97
N GLU A 65 -10.96 8.93 2.00
CA GLU A 65 -10.33 7.83 1.25
C GLU A 65 -9.11 8.33 0.45
N GLY A 66 -9.20 9.51 -0.17
CA GLY A 66 -8.07 10.15 -0.85
C GLY A 66 -6.87 10.41 0.06
N PHE A 67 -7.09 10.86 1.29
CA PHE A 67 -6.02 11.01 2.28
C PHE A 67 -5.37 9.68 2.67
N LYS A 68 -6.17 8.64 2.90
CA LYS A 68 -5.65 7.29 3.18
C LYS A 68 -4.83 6.75 2.02
N PHE A 69 -5.30 6.93 0.79
CA PHE A 69 -4.59 6.50 -0.41
C PHE A 69 -3.21 7.17 -0.52
N ARG A 70 -3.13 8.47 -0.22
CA ARG A 70 -1.85 9.20 -0.17
C ARG A 70 -0.91 8.64 0.91
N ASP A 71 -1.42 8.38 2.11
CA ASP A 71 -0.62 7.80 3.20
C ASP A 71 -0.08 6.41 2.83
N MET A 72 -0.94 5.55 2.27
CA MET A 72 -0.56 4.22 1.81
C MET A 72 0.51 4.28 0.70
N ASN A 73 0.38 5.17 -0.28
CA ASN A 73 1.39 5.36 -1.31
C ASN A 73 2.74 5.86 -0.75
N MET A 74 2.72 6.74 0.26
CA MET A 74 3.96 7.17 0.92
C MET A 74 4.63 6.02 1.66
N ARG A 75 3.85 5.15 2.33
CA ARG A 75 4.39 3.95 2.99
C ARG A 75 4.98 2.97 1.98
N ILE A 76 4.31 2.73 0.86
CA ILE A 76 4.81 1.87 -0.23
C ILE A 76 6.17 2.40 -0.70
N LYS A 77 6.25 3.68 -1.04
CA LYS A 77 7.50 4.29 -1.50
C LYS A 77 8.63 4.16 -0.47
N LYS A 78 8.34 4.36 0.82
CA LYS A 78 9.33 4.20 1.89
C LYS A 78 9.79 2.75 2.04
N LEU A 79 8.87 1.79 1.93
CA LEU A 79 9.19 0.36 1.99
C LEU A 79 10.03 -0.07 0.79
N GLU A 80 9.73 0.43 -0.41
CA GLU A 80 10.53 0.19 -1.62
C GLU A 80 11.96 0.72 -1.46
N GLU A 81 12.12 1.91 -0.88
CA GLU A 81 13.43 2.49 -0.59
C GLU A 81 14.22 1.67 0.45
N GLN A 82 13.57 1.24 1.53
CA GLN A 82 14.18 0.36 2.53
C GLN A 82 14.57 -1.01 1.96
N LEU A 83 13.74 -1.57 1.08
CA LEU A 83 14.03 -2.84 0.41
C LEU A 83 15.28 -2.71 -0.46
N LYS A 84 15.38 -1.60 -1.21
CA LYS A 84 16.54 -1.30 -2.04
C LYS A 84 17.80 -1.13 -1.17
N GLU A 85 17.74 -0.34 -0.11
CA GLU A 85 18.87 -0.13 0.80
C GLU A 85 19.35 -1.45 1.43
N THR A 86 18.42 -2.31 1.84
CA THR A 86 18.74 -3.61 2.43
C THR A 86 19.37 -4.55 1.39
N GLY A 87 18.86 -4.52 0.15
CA GLY A 87 19.44 -5.26 -0.97
C GLY A 87 20.87 -4.81 -1.28
N ASP A 88 21.11 -3.49 -1.29
CA ASP A 88 22.43 -2.91 -1.51
C ASP A 88 23.41 -3.33 -0.39
N LYS A 89 22.98 -3.32 0.88
CA LYS A 89 23.76 -3.81 2.03
C LYS A 89 24.08 -5.30 1.95
N LEU A 90 23.10 -6.11 1.56
CA LEU A 90 23.27 -7.56 1.43
C LEU A 90 24.28 -7.90 0.33
N ALA A 91 24.29 -7.16 -0.78
CA ALA A 91 25.27 -7.32 -1.85
C ALA A 91 26.70 -7.01 -1.39
N ILE A 92 26.88 -5.94 -0.60
CA ILE A 92 28.18 -5.57 -0.02
C ILE A 92 28.66 -6.67 0.95
N ALA A 93 27.81 -7.08 1.89
CA ALA A 93 28.14 -8.14 2.85
C ALA A 93 28.47 -9.47 2.15
N GLY A 94 27.76 -9.79 1.06
CA GLY A 94 28.07 -10.94 0.23
C GLY A 94 29.45 -10.86 -0.41
N ALA A 95 29.82 -9.70 -0.96
CA ALA A 95 31.15 -9.48 -1.53
C ALA A 95 32.26 -9.58 -0.47
N GLU A 96 32.06 -8.99 0.71
CA GLU A 96 33.00 -9.08 1.84
C GLU A 96 33.19 -10.53 2.31
N LEU A 97 32.10 -11.32 2.34
CA LEU A 97 32.16 -12.72 2.71
C LEU A 97 32.96 -13.56 1.70
N GLU A 98 32.78 -13.31 0.40
CA GLU A 98 33.55 -14.00 -0.64
C GLU A 98 35.05 -13.67 -0.57
N VAL A 99 35.41 -12.41 -0.30
CA VAL A 99 36.81 -12.00 -0.06
C VAL A 99 37.36 -12.69 1.19
N ALA A 100 36.60 -12.74 2.28
CA ALA A 100 37.03 -13.39 3.51
C ALA A 100 37.25 -14.90 3.32
N LYS A 101 36.36 -15.58 2.59
CA LYS A 101 36.52 -17.00 2.23
C LYS A 101 37.77 -17.23 1.40
N ALA A 102 38.03 -16.40 0.39
CA ALA A 102 39.24 -16.51 -0.44
C ALA A 102 40.52 -16.37 0.41
N GLY A 103 40.53 -15.43 1.35
CA GLY A 103 41.65 -15.25 2.28
C GLY A 103 41.84 -16.42 3.26
N LEU A 104 40.78 -17.13 3.65
CA LEU A 104 40.89 -18.36 4.43
C LEU A 104 41.52 -19.50 3.62
N VAL A 105 41.11 -19.68 2.36
CA VAL A 105 41.69 -20.68 1.47
C VAL A 105 43.19 -20.43 1.29
N GLU A 106 43.61 -19.17 1.09
CA GLU A 106 45.03 -18.83 0.97
C GLU A 106 45.80 -19.12 2.27
N LYS A 107 45.22 -18.83 3.43
CA LYS A 107 45.84 -19.13 4.73
C LYS A 107 45.99 -20.63 4.97
N ASP A 108 44.97 -21.43 4.64
CA ASP A 108 45.02 -22.89 4.77
C ASP A 108 46.13 -23.47 3.87
N GLU A 109 46.29 -22.95 2.66
CA GLU A 109 47.36 -23.35 1.76
C GLU A 109 48.75 -22.98 2.32
N ARG A 110 48.92 -21.77 2.85
CA ARG A 110 50.16 -21.35 3.52
C ARG A 110 50.48 -22.24 4.73
N ILE A 111 49.49 -22.57 5.55
CA ILE A 111 49.66 -23.46 6.71
C ILE A 111 50.15 -24.84 6.25
N ARG A 112 49.56 -25.39 5.17
CA ARG A 112 49.99 -26.68 4.62
C ARG A 112 51.45 -26.66 4.19
N ILE A 113 51.86 -25.63 3.46
CA ILE A 113 53.24 -25.47 2.98
C ILE A 113 54.21 -25.33 4.17
N LEU A 114 53.86 -24.53 5.18
CA LEU A 114 54.71 -24.38 6.37
C LEU A 114 54.84 -25.69 7.13
N ALA A 115 53.74 -26.43 7.33
CA ALA A 115 53.76 -27.72 7.99
C ALA A 115 54.64 -28.73 7.24
N GLU A 116 54.55 -28.78 5.90
CA GLU A 116 55.42 -29.60 5.05
C GLU A 116 56.90 -29.20 5.18
N SER A 117 57.21 -27.90 5.28
CA SER A 117 58.58 -27.42 5.45
C SER A 117 59.16 -27.74 6.83
N LEU A 118 58.35 -27.63 7.89
CA LEU A 118 58.76 -27.97 9.25
C LEU A 118 59.02 -29.47 9.40
N ALA A 119 58.17 -30.32 8.83
CA ALA A 119 58.38 -31.77 8.86
C ALA A 119 59.70 -32.18 8.19
N LYS A 120 60.06 -31.53 7.07
CA LYS A 120 61.36 -31.76 6.43
C LYS A 120 62.54 -31.28 7.28
N GLU A 121 62.40 -30.14 7.95
CA GLU A 121 63.44 -29.61 8.83
C GLU A 121 63.62 -30.47 10.10
N GLU A 122 62.55 -31.07 10.62
CA GLU A 122 62.61 -32.05 11.71
C GLU A 122 63.28 -33.36 11.27
N GLU A 123 62.90 -33.91 10.11
CA GLU A 123 63.54 -35.11 9.53
C GLU A 123 65.05 -34.88 9.28
N GLU A 124 65.44 -33.69 8.82
CA GLU A 124 66.84 -33.35 8.55
C GLU A 124 67.64 -33.18 9.85
N LYS A 125 67.03 -32.69 10.94
CA LYS A 125 67.67 -32.59 12.26
C LYS A 125 67.83 -33.95 12.94
N GLU A 126 66.84 -34.83 12.84
CA GLU A 126 66.94 -36.20 13.35
C GLU A 126 68.03 -36.99 12.62
N ALA A 127 68.13 -36.86 11.29
CA ALA A 127 69.15 -37.53 10.49
C ALA A 127 70.59 -37.04 10.77
N VAL A 128 70.76 -35.79 11.22
CA VAL A 128 72.06 -35.22 11.61
C VAL A 128 72.44 -35.64 13.04
N GLN A 129 71.47 -35.76 13.94
CA GLN A 129 71.71 -36.19 15.32
C GLN A 129 72.08 -37.69 15.41
N ASP A 130 71.50 -38.54 14.56
CA ASP A 130 71.85 -39.96 14.44
C ASP A 130 73.24 -40.21 13.80
N GLN A 131 73.86 -39.19 13.20
CA GLN A 131 75.23 -39.27 12.65
C GLN A 131 76.32 -38.79 13.63
N GLU A 132 75.94 -38.14 14.74
CA GLU A 132 76.86 -37.64 15.77
C GLU A 132 76.93 -38.51 17.05
N GLU A 133 76.10 -39.56 17.18
CA GLU A 133 76.22 -40.65 18.17
C GLU A 133 76.97 -41.88 17.63
#